data_AF-A0A242LB51-F1
#
_entry.id   AF-A0A242LB51-F1
#
_cell.length_a   1.000
_cell.length_b   1.000
_cell.length_c   1.000
_cell.angle_alpha   90.00
_cell.angle_beta   90.00
_cell.angle_gamma   90.00
#
_symmetry.space_group_name_H-M   'P 1'
#
loop_
_entity.id
_entity.type
_entity.pdbx_description
1 polymer ?
#
loop_
_entity_poly.entity_id
_entity_poly.type
_entity_poly.pdbx_seq_one_letter_code
_entity_poly.pdbx_strand_id
1 'polypeptide(L)'
;MASRLRSSHLKTGCVSVSVGYSKGYIDSKGRSGWSKQRKVSLSNNTKVLSEHVLQLFRSEYNYQDVRHIGVSYSKLVQTDVLQLDLFSDPVQEVNEERLDFLIDTIRKKYGFKALIHASSLMEGATAVSRALNYSKLNEEQNI
;
A
#
# COMPACT_ATOMS: atom_id res chain seq x y z
N MET A 1 -2.51 1.40 2.58
CA MET A 1 -1.27 2.12 2.98
C MET A 1 -1.29 3.57 2.51
N ALA A 2 -1.51 3.85 1.21
CA ALA A 2 -1.69 5.21 0.69
C ALA A 2 -2.78 6.02 1.43
N SER A 3 -3.95 5.42 1.69
CA SER A 3 -5.01 5.98 2.55
C SER A 3 -4.53 6.48 3.93
N ARG A 4 -3.54 5.80 4.55
CA ARG A 4 -2.96 6.25 5.83
C ARG A 4 -2.11 7.51 5.65
N LEU A 5 -1.31 7.58 4.59
CA LEU A 5 -0.57 8.79 4.26
C LEU A 5 -1.52 9.97 4.05
N ARG A 6 -2.60 9.77 3.28
CA ARG A 6 -3.63 10.80 3.07
C ARG A 6 -4.33 11.22 4.36
N SER A 7 -4.68 10.28 5.24
CA SER A 7 -5.28 10.61 6.55
C SER A 7 -4.37 11.47 7.44
N SER A 8 -3.06 11.40 7.22
CA SER A 8 -2.06 12.22 7.91
C SER A 8 -1.62 13.46 7.12
N HIS A 9 -2.24 13.74 5.97
CA HIS A 9 -1.86 14.85 5.06
C HIS A 9 -0.40 14.76 4.57
N LEU A 10 0.09 13.53 4.38
CA LEU A 10 1.46 13.25 3.96
C LEU A 10 1.51 12.70 2.53
N LYS A 11 2.60 13.02 1.83
CA LYS A 11 3.09 12.37 0.61
C LYS A 11 4.43 11.69 0.88
N THR A 12 4.77 10.65 0.12
CA THR A 12 6.05 9.95 0.26
C THR A 12 6.93 10.16 -0.97
N GLY A 13 8.23 10.33 -0.75
CA GLY A 13 9.26 10.37 -1.81
C GLY A 13 10.09 9.09 -1.90
N CYS A 14 9.71 8.02 -1.18
CA CYS A 14 10.48 6.78 -1.18
C CYS A 14 9.61 5.58 -0.80
N VAL A 15 9.59 4.58 -1.68
CA VAL A 15 8.91 3.30 -1.48
C VAL A 15 9.95 2.23 -1.19
N SER A 16 9.68 1.39 -0.19
CA SER A 16 10.51 0.23 0.15
C SER A 16 9.67 -1.05 0.23
N VAL A 17 10.24 -2.13 -0.27
CA VAL A 17 9.68 -3.48 -0.25
C VAL A 17 10.70 -4.42 0.38
N SER A 18 10.26 -5.15 1.40
CA SER A 18 11.01 -6.25 1.99
C SER A 18 10.27 -7.57 1.81
N VAL A 19 11.02 -8.64 1.59
CA VAL A 19 10.50 -9.99 1.38
C VAL A 19 11.30 -10.94 2.24
N GLY A 20 10.60 -11.72 3.06
CA GLY A 20 11.19 -12.86 3.77
C GLY A 20 10.70 -14.15 3.17
N TYR A 21 11.62 -15.11 3.04
CA TYR A 21 11.34 -16.41 2.48
C TYR A 21 10.76 -17.37 3.53
N SER A 22 10.26 -18.51 3.07
CA SER A 22 9.86 -19.62 3.93
C SER A 22 11.03 -20.16 4.75
N LYS A 23 10.73 -20.73 5.92
CA LYS A 23 11.75 -21.29 6.82
C LYS A 23 12.52 -22.40 6.08
N GLY A 24 13.85 -22.28 6.06
CA GLY A 24 14.73 -23.24 5.39
C GLY A 24 14.92 -22.98 3.89
N TYR A 25 14.18 -22.04 3.30
CA TYR A 25 14.43 -21.61 1.93
C TYR A 25 15.60 -20.61 1.89
N ILE A 26 16.60 -20.92 1.08
CA ILE A 26 17.77 -20.07 0.81
C ILE A 26 17.89 -19.95 -0.71
N ASP A 27 17.96 -18.71 -1.23
CA ASP A 27 18.11 -18.52 -2.67
C ASP A 27 19.53 -18.85 -3.16
N SER A 28 19.73 -18.83 -4.48
CA SER A 28 21.03 -19.09 -5.11
C SER A 28 22.16 -18.15 -4.66
N LYS A 29 21.85 -17.07 -3.96
CA LYS A 29 22.80 -16.10 -3.40
C LYS A 29 22.98 -16.25 -1.89
N GLY A 30 22.47 -17.32 -1.28
CA GLY A 30 22.59 -17.57 0.15
C GLY A 30 21.66 -16.71 1.02
N ARG A 31 20.62 -16.07 0.45
CA ARG A 31 19.74 -15.15 1.18
C ARG A 31 18.48 -15.85 1.68
N SER A 32 18.01 -15.48 2.87
CA SER A 32 16.71 -15.86 3.45
C SER A 32 15.60 -14.81 3.19
N GLY A 33 15.93 -13.77 2.43
CA GLY A 33 15.04 -12.67 2.08
C GLY A 33 15.80 -11.52 1.42
N TRP A 34 15.09 -10.45 1.07
CA TRP A 34 15.69 -9.24 0.50
C TRP A 34 14.89 -7.99 0.89
N SER A 35 15.53 -6.83 0.74
CA SER A 35 14.91 -5.52 0.91
C SER A 35 15.42 -4.57 -0.17
N LYS A 36 14.52 -3.83 -0.81
CA LYS A 36 14.85 -2.82 -1.81
C LYS A 36 13.98 -1.59 -1.65
N GLN A 37 14.57 -0.43 -1.94
CA GLN A 37 13.88 0.85 -1.93
C GLN A 37 14.16 1.65 -3.20
N ARG A 38 13.23 2.53 -3.56
CA ARG A 38 13.33 3.43 -4.71
C ARG A 38 12.80 4.81 -4.34
N LYS A 39 13.54 5.86 -4.72
CA LYS A 39 13.05 7.24 -4.69
C LYS A 39 11.97 7.41 -5.75
N VAL A 40 10.88 8.08 -5.39
CA VAL A 40 9.73 8.32 -6.27
C VAL A 40 9.34 9.80 -6.17
N SER A 41 8.60 10.29 -7.16
CA SER A 41 7.95 11.60 -7.08
C SER A 41 7.00 11.62 -5.88
N LEU A 42 6.86 12.79 -5.24
CA LEU A 42 6.05 12.92 -4.04
C LEU A 42 4.60 12.55 -4.35
N SER A 43 4.14 11.45 -3.78
CA SER A 43 2.79 10.95 -4.04
C SER A 43 2.16 10.34 -2.81
N ASN A 44 0.84 10.42 -2.76
CA ASN A 44 -0.02 9.65 -1.87
C ASN A 44 -1.15 8.99 -2.67
N ASN A 45 -1.08 8.94 -4.00
CA ASN A 45 -2.03 8.27 -4.88
C ASN A 45 -1.84 6.75 -4.77
N THR A 46 -2.95 6.01 -4.59
CA THR A 46 -2.93 4.57 -4.35
C THR A 46 -2.38 3.81 -5.54
N LYS A 47 -2.76 4.19 -6.76
CA LYS A 47 -2.36 3.52 -8.00
C LYS A 47 -0.86 3.70 -8.24
N VAL A 48 -0.38 4.94 -8.22
CA VAL A 48 1.05 5.28 -8.40
C VAL A 48 1.94 4.53 -7.40
N LEU A 49 1.60 4.56 -6.11
CA LEU A 49 2.40 3.89 -5.09
C LEU A 49 2.32 2.36 -5.21
N SER A 50 1.16 1.80 -5.55
CA SER A 50 0.99 0.36 -5.81
C SER A 50 1.86 -0.10 -6.98
N GLU A 51 1.92 0.67 -8.07
CA GLU A 51 2.74 0.38 -9.22
C GLU A 51 4.24 0.37 -8.88
N HIS A 52 4.72 1.34 -8.11
CA HIS A 52 6.11 1.35 -7.65
C HIS A 52 6.47 0.16 -6.77
N VAL A 53 5.57 -0.25 -5.87
CA VAL A 53 5.73 -1.46 -5.06
C VAL A 53 5.84 -2.70 -5.95
N LEU A 54 4.92 -2.85 -6.92
CA LEU A 54 4.92 -3.98 -7.85
C LEU A 54 6.18 -4.03 -8.72
N GLN A 55 6.62 -2.89 -9.24
CA GLN A 55 7.86 -2.80 -10.01
C GLN A 55 9.09 -3.19 -9.18
N LEU A 56 9.19 -2.71 -7.94
CA LEU A 56 10.25 -3.10 -7.03
C LEU A 56 10.24 -4.61 -6.76
N PHE A 57 9.07 -5.17 -6.46
CA PHE A 57 8.92 -6.59 -6.21
C PHE A 57 9.33 -7.44 -7.41
N ARG A 58 8.81 -7.13 -8.60
CA ARG A 58 9.13 -7.85 -9.84
C ARG A 58 10.60 -7.74 -10.25
N SER A 59 11.31 -6.70 -9.79
CA SER A 59 12.74 -6.54 -10.11
C SER A 59 13.67 -7.53 -9.38
N GLU A 60 13.23 -8.13 -8.28
CA GLU A 60 14.03 -9.10 -7.49
C GLU A 60 13.36 -10.46 -7.34
N TYR A 61 12.05 -10.53 -7.52
CA TYR A 61 11.31 -11.78 -7.44
C TYR A 61 11.71 -12.69 -8.61
N ASN A 62 12.26 -13.85 -8.25
CA ASN A 62 12.68 -14.91 -9.15
C ASN A 62 12.21 -16.25 -8.57
N TYR A 63 10.88 -16.41 -8.50
CA TYR A 63 10.20 -17.65 -8.08
C TYR A 63 10.58 -18.18 -6.69
N GLN A 64 10.96 -17.30 -5.76
CA GLN A 64 11.27 -17.72 -4.40
C GLN A 64 10.01 -18.03 -3.56
N ASP A 65 10.14 -18.92 -2.58
CA ASP A 65 9.06 -19.24 -1.63
C ASP A 65 8.88 -18.10 -0.63
N VAL A 66 7.98 -17.16 -0.94
CA VAL A 66 7.74 -15.98 -0.12
C VAL A 66 6.77 -16.28 1.03
N ARG A 67 7.17 -15.92 2.26
CA ARG A 67 6.34 -16.05 3.47
C ARG A 67 5.75 -14.73 3.93
N HIS A 68 6.50 -13.64 3.84
CA HIS A 68 5.99 -12.32 4.20
C HIS A 68 6.55 -11.23 3.30
N ILE A 69 5.72 -10.20 3.08
CA ILE A 69 6.07 -9.00 2.33
C ILE A 69 5.82 -7.80 3.24
N GLY A 70 6.85 -6.96 3.42
CA GLY A 70 6.75 -5.66 4.06
C GLY A 70 6.76 -4.55 3.02
N VAL A 71 5.88 -3.56 3.19
CA VAL A 71 5.86 -2.34 2.39
C VAL A 71 5.95 -1.15 3.34
N SER A 72 6.91 -0.26 3.10
CA SER A 72 7.06 0.96 3.88
C SER A 72 7.27 2.18 2.99
N TYR A 73 6.88 3.33 3.52
CA TYR A 73 7.03 4.63 2.89
C TYR A 73 7.90 5.51 3.78
N SER A 74 8.84 6.23 3.16
CA SER A 74 9.77 7.12 3.86
C SER A 74 9.91 8.45 3.10
N LYS A 75 10.69 9.39 3.64
CA LYS A 75 10.80 10.76 3.10
C LYS A 75 9.41 11.40 2.97
N LEU A 76 8.73 11.45 4.10
CA LEU A 76 7.36 11.96 4.18
C LEU A 76 7.40 13.49 4.16
N VAL A 77 6.52 14.08 3.36
CA VAL A 77 6.37 15.53 3.23
C VAL A 77 4.91 15.86 3.47
N GLN A 78 4.64 16.82 4.35
CA GLN A 78 3.29 17.34 4.56
C GLN A 78 2.99 18.36 3.47
N THR A 79 2.09 18.04 2.56
CA THR A 79 1.69 18.93 1.49
C THR A 79 0.36 18.52 0.88
N ASP A 80 -0.49 19.52 0.64
CA ASP A 80 -1.78 19.37 -0.03
C ASP A 80 -1.69 19.70 -1.54
N VAL A 81 -0.48 20.00 -2.05
CA VAL A 81 -0.28 20.36 -3.45
C VAL A 81 -0.27 19.10 -4.30
N LEU A 82 -1.23 18.97 -5.22
CA LEU A 82 -1.16 18.00 -6.31
C LEU A 82 -0.04 18.40 -7.26
N GLN A 83 0.97 17.55 -7.40
CA GLN A 83 2.03 17.72 -8.39
C GLN A 83 1.55 17.05 -9.67
N LEU A 84 1.21 17.85 -10.68
CA LEU A 84 0.84 17.34 -12.00
C LEU A 84 2.08 16.86 -12.75
N ASP A 85 1.97 15.73 -13.43
CA ASP A 85 2.97 15.34 -14.43
C ASP A 85 2.67 16.00 -15.79
N LEU A 86 3.71 16.60 -16.37
CA LEU A 86 3.65 17.36 -17.62
C LEU A 86 3.29 16.49 -18.83
N PHE A 87 3.53 15.18 -18.74
CA PHE A 87 3.32 14.23 -19.82
C PHE A 87 2.04 13.39 -19.65
N SER A 88 1.30 13.61 -18.57
CA SER A 88 0.03 12.95 -18.28
C SER A 88 -1.16 13.88 -18.48
N ASP A 89 -2.34 13.29 -18.68
CA ASP A 89 -3.59 14.04 -18.77
C ASP A 89 -3.96 14.60 -17.38
N PRO A 90 -3.94 15.94 -17.19
CA PRO A 90 -4.20 16.55 -15.89
C PRO A 90 -5.63 16.29 -15.39
N VAL A 91 -6.60 16.09 -16.29
CA VAL A 91 -7.98 15.79 -15.91
C VAL A 91 -8.07 14.39 -15.30
N GLN A 92 -7.34 13.43 -15.86
CA GLN A 92 -7.29 12.08 -15.31
C GLN A 92 -6.63 12.06 -13.94
N GLU A 93 -5.51 12.76 -13.76
CA GLU A 93 -4.79 12.80 -12.48
C GLU A 93 -5.65 13.39 -11.35
N VAL A 94 -6.36 14.49 -11.63
CA VAL A 94 -7.33 15.08 -10.69
C VAL A 94 -8.48 14.13 -10.38
N ASN A 95 -8.99 13.41 -11.38
CA ASN A 95 -10.08 12.45 -11.17
C ASN A 95 -9.64 11.23 -10.33
N GLU A 96 -8.42 10.74 -10.54
CA GLU A 96 -7.86 9.66 -9.73
C GLU A 96 -7.67 10.09 -8.27
N GLU A 97 -7.17 11.31 -8.04
CA GLU A 97 -7.03 11.85 -6.69
C GLU A 97 -8.40 11.98 -6.00
N ARG A 98 -9.40 12.55 -6.69
CA ARG A 98 -10.79 12.66 -6.18
C ARG A 98 -11.39 11.31 -5.85
N LEU A 99 -11.16 10.30 -6.68
CA LEU A 99 -11.63 8.93 -6.46
C LEU A 99 -11.00 8.35 -5.17
N ASP A 100 -9.70 8.54 -4.99
CA ASP A 100 -8.98 8.08 -3.80
C ASP A 100 -9.54 8.73 -2.52
N PHE A 101 -9.79 10.04 -2.55
CA PHE A 101 -10.42 10.76 -1.43
C PHE A 101 -11.86 10.29 -1.19
N LEU A 102 -12.66 10.10 -2.23
CA LEU A 102 -14.04 9.61 -2.12
C LEU A 102 -14.09 8.23 -1.43
N ILE A 103 -13.22 7.31 -1.84
CA ILE A 103 -13.11 5.98 -1.24
C ILE A 103 -12.75 6.09 0.24
N ASP A 104 -11.79 6.96 0.57
CA ASP A 104 -11.36 7.18 1.96
C ASP A 104 -12.49 7.80 2.80
N THR A 105 -13.26 8.76 2.27
CA THR A 105 -14.42 9.35 2.93
C THR A 105 -15.49 8.30 3.23
N ILE A 106 -15.82 7.45 2.26
CA ILE A 106 -16.82 6.39 2.45
C ILE A 106 -16.34 5.40 3.51
N ARG A 107 -15.08 4.96 3.46
CA ARG A 107 -14.51 4.05 4.46
C ARG A 107 -14.42 4.66 5.85
N LYS A 108 -14.16 5.97 5.96
CA LYS A 108 -14.15 6.70 7.24
C LYS A 108 -15.54 6.76 7.86
N LYS A 109 -16.59 6.94 7.03
CA LYS A 109 -17.98 7.07 7.50
C LYS A 109 -18.66 5.73 7.79
N TYR A 110 -18.44 4.72 6.95
CA TYR A 110 -19.18 3.44 6.98
C TYR A 110 -18.30 2.23 7.32
N GLY A 111 -17.02 2.45 7.62
CA GLY A 111 -16.05 1.40 7.93
C GLY A 111 -15.40 0.77 6.70
N PHE A 112 -14.32 0.02 6.93
CA PHE A 112 -13.50 -0.56 5.86
C PHE A 112 -14.28 -1.47 4.91
N LYS A 113 -15.28 -2.21 5.42
CA LYS A 113 -16.09 -3.15 4.63
C LYS A 113 -17.06 -2.48 3.67
N ALA A 114 -17.34 -1.18 3.84
CA ALA A 114 -18.25 -0.45 2.96
C ALA A 114 -17.76 -0.40 1.51
N LEU A 115 -16.44 -0.38 1.30
CA LEU A 115 -15.82 -0.47 -0.01
C LEU A 115 -14.54 -1.31 0.05
N ILE A 116 -14.57 -2.48 -0.57
CA ILE A 116 -13.43 -3.38 -0.69
C ILE A 116 -13.18 -3.73 -2.15
N HIS A 117 -11.94 -4.06 -2.49
CA HIS A 117 -11.66 -4.62 -3.81
C HIS A 117 -12.33 -5.99 -3.93
N ALA A 118 -12.85 -6.32 -5.12
CA ALA A 118 -13.42 -7.64 -5.39
C ALA A 118 -12.44 -8.79 -5.09
N SER A 119 -11.13 -8.57 -5.32
CA SER A 119 -10.07 -9.52 -4.96
C SER A 119 -9.99 -9.84 -3.46
N SER A 120 -10.52 -8.97 -2.61
CA SER A 120 -10.59 -9.20 -1.15
C SER A 120 -11.66 -10.21 -0.75
N LEU A 121 -12.55 -10.62 -1.67
CA LEU A 121 -13.58 -11.64 -1.47
C LEU A 121 -13.18 -13.02 -2.01
N MET A 122 -12.01 -13.13 -2.66
CA MET A 122 -11.51 -14.40 -3.16
C MET A 122 -11.11 -15.34 -2.02
N GLU A 123 -11.19 -16.65 -2.27
CA GLU A 123 -10.71 -17.66 -1.33
C GLU A 123 -9.21 -17.45 -1.01
N GLY A 124 -8.86 -17.54 0.27
CA GLY A 124 -7.51 -17.25 0.76
C GLY A 124 -7.19 -15.75 0.97
N ALA A 125 -8.07 -14.82 0.57
CA ALA A 125 -7.88 -13.41 0.88
C ALA A 125 -8.12 -13.12 2.37
N THR A 126 -7.26 -12.31 2.99
CA THR A 126 -7.32 -12.03 4.43
C THR A 126 -7.82 -10.62 4.77
N ALA A 127 -8.07 -9.77 3.77
CA ALA A 127 -8.38 -8.35 3.99
C ALA A 127 -9.64 -8.14 4.85
N VAL A 128 -10.72 -8.90 4.58
CA VAL A 128 -11.98 -8.83 5.34
C VAL A 128 -11.80 -9.36 6.77
N SER A 129 -11.13 -10.51 6.92
CA SER A 129 -10.87 -11.14 8.23
C SER A 129 -9.98 -10.27 9.12
N ARG A 130 -8.96 -9.61 8.56
CA ARG A 130 -8.11 -8.68 9.31
C ARG A 130 -8.87 -7.44 9.76
N ALA A 131 -9.75 -6.90 8.92
CA ALA A 131 -10.57 -5.75 9.29
C ALA A 131 -11.51 -6.04 10.48
N LEU A 132 -12.06 -7.25 10.56
CA LEU A 132 -12.88 -7.70 11.70
C LEU A 132 -12.11 -7.75 13.02
N ASN A 133 -10.84 -8.15 12.98
CA ASN A 133 -10.03 -8.25 14.20
C ASN A 133 -9.75 -6.86 14.80
N TYR A 134 -9.57 -5.83 13.96
CA TYR A 134 -9.36 -4.46 14.43
C TYR A 134 -10.63 -3.81 15.01
N SER A 135 -11.83 -4.15 14.51
CA SER A 135 -13.07 -3.64 15.10
C SER A 135 -13.34 -4.25 16.48
N LYS A 136 -13.05 -5.55 16.66
CA LYS A 136 -13.23 -6.24 17.96
C LYS A 136 -12.26 -5.76 19.04
N LEU A 137 -11.00 -5.49 18.68
CA LEU A 137 -10.00 -4.96 19.62
C LEU A 137 -10.35 -3.56 20.16
N ASN A 138 -11.09 -2.76 19.40
CA ASN A 138 -11.56 -1.44 19.86
C ASN A 138 -12.80 -1.53 20.76
N GLU A 139 -13.56 -2.61 20.71
CA GLU A 139 -14.69 -2.87 21.62
C GLU A 139 -14.19 -3.40 22.97
N GLU A 140 -13.16 -4.25 22.98
CA GLU A 140 -12.56 -4.80 24.22
C GLU A 140 -11.74 -3.79 25.03
N GLN A 141 -11.33 -2.66 24.43
CA GLN A 141 -10.64 -1.57 25.13
C GLN A 141 -11.59 -0.52 25.74
N ASN A 142 -12.91 -0.66 25.54
CA ASN A 142 -13.95 0.23 26.08
C ASN A 142 -14.81 -0.44 27.16
N ILE A 143 -14.30 -1.50 27.81
CA ILE A 143 -14.90 -2.16 28.98
C ILE A 143 -13.95 -2.07 30.16
#